data_AF-A0A8J7MN92-F1
#
_entry.id   AF-A0A8J7MN92-F1
#
_cell.length_a   1.000
_cell.length_b   1.000
_cell.length_c   1.000
_cell.angle_alpha   90.00
_cell.angle_beta   90.00
_cell.angle_gamma   90.00
#
_symmetry.space_group_name_H-M   'P 1'
#
loop_
_entity.id
_entity.type
_entity.pdbx_description
1 polymer ?
#
loop_
_entity_poly.entity_id
_entity_poly.type
_entity_poly.pdbx_seq_one_letter_code
_entity_poly.pdbx_strand_id
1 'polypeptide(L)' 'LELAIEELKPKHKVCFILRYQEELTIEQISQVVDCPEGTVKSRLHHALKQLSKQLAVFNPKEPQNKEAYE' A
#
# COMPACT_ATOMS: atom_id res chain seq x y z
N LEU A 1 5.25 10.67 2.53
CA LEU A 1 4.56 9.62 1.74
C LEU A 1 5.54 8.86 0.86
N GLU A 2 6.41 9.53 0.10
CA GLU A 2 7.43 8.89 -0.75
C GLU A 2 8.31 7.89 -0.01
N LEU A 3 8.92 8.28 1.12
CA LEU A 3 9.73 7.36 1.96
C LEU A 3 8.97 6.09 2.38
N ALA A 4 7.68 6.20 2.70
CA ALA A 4 6.86 5.05 3.09
C ALA A 4 6.57 4.12 1.89
N ILE A 5 6.46 4.68 0.68
CA ILE A 5 6.30 3.92 -0.55
C ILE A 5 7.60 3.18 -0.92
N GLU A 6 8.77 3.77 -0.65
CA GLU A 6 10.07 3.14 -0.88
C GLU A 6 10.27 1.89 -0.01
N GLU A 7 9.74 1.90 1.21
CA GLU A 7 9.77 0.76 2.15
C GLU A 7 8.81 -0.39 1.76
N LEU A 8 7.96 -0.20 0.75
CA LEU A 8 7.12 -1.29 0.25
C LEU A 8 7.97 -2.34 -0.46
N LYS A 9 7.61 -3.62 -0.28
CA LYS A 9 8.18 -4.71 -1.08
C LYS A 9 8.07 -4.37 -2.58
N PRO A 10 9.08 -4.67 -3.42
CA PRO A 10 9.11 -4.24 -4.81
C PRO A 10 7.82 -4.55 -5.59
N LYS A 11 7.27 -5.76 -5.42
CA LYS A 11 6.03 -6.20 -6.07
C LYS A 11 4.78 -5.43 -5.60
N HIS A 12 4.75 -4.99 -4.33
CA HIS A 12 3.67 -4.18 -3.78
C HIS A 12 3.78 -2.73 -4.27
N LYS A 13 5.00 -2.19 -4.26
CA LYS A 13 5.32 -0.84 -4.75
C LYS A 13 4.90 -0.66 -6.20
N VAL A 14 5.28 -1.58 -7.08
CA VAL A 14 4.95 -1.53 -8.51
C VAL A 14 3.43 -1.50 -8.71
N CYS A 15 2.68 -2.41 -8.09
CA CYS A 15 1.22 -2.40 -8.20
C CYS A 15 0.61 -1.10 -7.66
N PHE A 16 1.14 -0.56 -6.56
CA PHE A 16 0.65 0.71 -5.99
C PHE A 16 0.87 1.89 -6.94
N ILE A 17 2.09 2.04 -7.49
CA ILE A 17 2.41 3.12 -8.44
C ILE A 17 1.51 3.04 -9.66
N LEU A 18 1.42 1.86 -10.29
CA LEU A 18 0.58 1.68 -11.47
C LEU A 18 -0.90 1.99 -11.20
N ARG A 19 -1.40 1.70 -9.99
CA ARG A 19 -2.80 1.95 -9.64
C ARG A 19 -3.11 3.40 -9.31
N TYR A 20 -2.22 4.08 -8.59
CA TYR A 20 -2.50 5.37 -7.96
C TYR A 20 -1.75 6.56 -8.57
N GLN A 21 -0.65 6.32 -9.29
CA GLN A 21 0.07 7.36 -10.03
C GLN A 21 -0.22 7.29 -11.52
N GLU A 22 -0.22 6.08 -12.09
CA GLU A 22 -0.51 5.86 -13.51
C GLU A 22 -1.99 5.58 -13.80
N GLU A 23 -2.83 5.57 -12.76
CA GLU A 23 -4.29 5.39 -12.82
C GLU A 23 -4.79 4.13 -13.58
N LEU A 24 -3.93 3.11 -13.73
CA LEU A 24 -4.27 1.89 -14.46
C LEU A 24 -5.33 1.05 -13.73
N THR A 25 -6.17 0.36 -14.50
CA THR A 25 -7.12 -0.62 -13.96
C THR A 25 -6.41 -1.87 -13.47
N ILE A 26 -7.08 -2.66 -12.62
CA ILE A 26 -6.51 -3.93 -12.13
C ILE A 26 -6.20 -4.89 -13.30
N GLU A 27 -7.05 -4.91 -14.32
CA GLU A 27 -6.86 -5.70 -15.54
C GLU A 27 -5.59 -5.25 -16.29
N GLN A 28 -5.43 -3.96 -16.54
CA GLN A 28 -4.23 -3.42 -17.20
C GLN A 28 -2.96 -3.71 -16.40
N ILE A 29 -3.01 -3.55 -15.08
CA ILE A 29 -1.88 -3.88 -14.19
C ILE A 29 -1.54 -5.37 -14.29
N SER A 30 -2.55 -6.24 -14.33
CA SER A 30 -2.36 -7.70 -14.43
C SER A 30 -1.61 -8.08 -15.70
N GLN A 31 -1.88 -7.38 -16.81
CA GLN A 31 -1.18 -7.55 -18.09
C GLN A 31 0.24 -6.99 -18.04
N VAL A 32 0.45 -5.80 -17.46
CA VAL A 32 1.77 -5.15 -17.36
C VAL A 32 2.76 -5.95 -16.52
N VAL A 33 2.32 -6.48 -15.37
CA VAL A 33 3.19 -7.19 -14.42
C VAL A 33 3.15 -8.72 -14.57
N ASP A 34 2.46 -9.20 -15.62
CA ASP A 34 2.28 -10.60 -15.98
C ASP A 34 1.89 -11.48 -14.77
N CYS A 35 0.75 -11.15 -14.15
CA CYS A 35 0.21 -11.97 -13.06
C CYS A 35 -1.32 -11.88 -12.97
N PRO A 36 -2.00 -12.86 -12.34
CA PRO A 36 -3.46 -12.83 -12.22
C PRO A 36 -3.98 -11.60 -11.48
N GLU A 37 -5.17 -11.12 -11.83
CA GLU A 37 -5.82 -9.99 -11.13
C GLU A 37 -5.92 -10.19 -9.61
N GLY A 38 -6.16 -11.43 -9.15
CA GLY A 38 -6.18 -11.76 -7.71
C GLY A 38 -4.84 -11.50 -7.02
N THR A 39 -3.73 -11.67 -7.74
CA THR A 39 -2.39 -11.32 -7.27
C THR A 39 -2.21 -9.80 -7.21
N VAL A 40 -2.71 -9.05 -8.21
CA VAL A 40 -2.70 -7.58 -8.18
C VAL A 40 -3.49 -7.06 -6.97
N LYS A 41 -4.71 -7.56 -6.77
CA LYS A 41 -5.59 -7.19 -5.65
C LYS A 41 -4.93 -7.46 -4.29
N SER A 42 -4.33 -8.63 -4.10
CA SER A 42 -3.64 -8.96 -2.84
C SER A 42 -2.39 -8.11 -2.62
N ARG A 43 -1.58 -7.85 -3.66
CA ARG A 43 -0.42 -6.95 -3.58
C ARG A 43 -0.83 -5.52 -3.20
N LEU A 44 -1.91 -4.99 -3.79
CA LEU A 44 -2.46 -3.69 -3.43
C LEU A 44 -2.98 -3.65 -2.00
N HIS A 45 -3.72 -4.67 -1.57
CA HIS A 45 -4.19 -4.78 -0.19
C HIS A 45 -3.03 -4.73 0.81
N HIS A 46 -1.98 -5.52 0.57
CA HIS A 46 -0.81 -5.53 1.45
C HIS A 46 0.00 -4.23 1.39
N ALA A 47 0.11 -3.59 0.23
CA ALA A 47 0.71 -2.27 0.09
C ALA A 47 -0.01 -1.24 0.97
N LEU A 48 -1.33 -1.12 0.83
CA LEU A 48 -2.16 -0.19 1.59
C LEU A 48 -2.13 -0.48 3.10
N LYS A 49 -2.16 -1.75 3.50
CA LYS A 49 -2.06 -2.17 4.91
C LYS A 49 -0.70 -1.83 5.51
N GLN A 50 0.38 -1.89 4.73
CA GLN A 50 1.71 -1.50 5.21
C GLN A 50 1.81 0.03 5.31
N LEU A 51 1.36 0.75 4.28
CA LEU A 51 1.33 2.22 4.28
C LEU A 51 0.47 2.75 5.42
N SER A 52 -0.72 2.19 5.66
CA SER A 52 -1.59 2.64 6.75
C SER A 52 -0.94 2.47 8.11
N LYS A 53 -0.19 1.39 8.35
CA LYS A 53 0.56 1.20 9.59
C LYS A 53 1.70 2.20 9.76
N GLN A 54 2.46 2.45 8.69
CA GLN A 54 3.57 3.41 8.73
C GLN A 54 3.07 4.85 8.90
N LEU A 55 1.95 5.18 8.26
CA LEU A 55 1.34 6.50 8.31
C LEU A 55 0.40 6.69 9.51
N ALA A 56 0.00 5.63 10.22
CA ALA A 56 -0.74 5.74 11.48
C ALA A 56 0.06 6.46 12.58
N VAL A 57 1.39 6.50 12.45
CA VAL A 57 2.27 7.36 13.27
C VAL A 57 2.02 8.86 12.99
N PHE A 58 1.29 9.18 11.93
CA PHE A 58 0.86 10.52 11.56
C PHE A 58 -0.68 10.65 11.63
N ASN A 59 -1.31 10.11 12.68
CA ASN A 59 -2.71 10.36 12.98
C ASN A 59 -2.83 11.48 14.05
N PRO A 60 -3.13 12.75 13.69
CA PRO A 60 -3.31 13.82 14.67
C PRO A 60 -4.54 13.64 15.59
N LYS A 61 -5.34 12.58 15.39
CA LYS A 61 -6.56 12.30 16.15
C LYS A 61 -6.52 11.02 17.00
N GLU A 62 -5.42 10.26 17.02
CA GLU A 62 -5.27 9.11 17.93
C GLU A 62 -4.04 9.29 18.83
N PRO A 63 -4.17 9.09 20.16
CA PRO A 63 -3.03 9.17 21.06
C PRO A 63 -2.06 8.04 20.75
N GLN A 64 -0.78 8.40 20.68
CA GLN A 64 0.30 7.56 20.17
C GLN A 64 0.78 6.47 21.14
N ASN A 65 -0.01 6.09 22.15
CA ASN A 65 0.44 5.17 23.19
C ASN A 65 -0.61 4.09 23.50
N LYS A 66 -0.21 2.82 23.42
CA LYS A 66 -1.02 1.65 23.80
C LYS A 66 -1.12 1.46 25.32
N GLU A 67 -0.41 2.25 26.12
CA GLU A 67 -0.42 2.22 27.59
C GLU A 67 -1.51 3.12 28.21
N ALA A 68 -2.29 3.85 27.39
CA ALA A 68 -3.29 4.80 27.91
C ALA A 68 -4.60 4.13 28.42
N TYR A 69 -4.69 2.80 28.40
CA TYR A 69 -5.89 2.04 28.78
C TYR A 69 -5.60 0.83 29.69
N GLU A 70 -4.52 0.86 30.47
CA GLU A 70 -4.33 -0.03 31.63
C GLU A 70 -4.27 0.78 32.93
#